data_AF-A0A544QM14-F1
#
_entry.id   AF-A0A544QM14-F1
#
_cell.length_a   1.000
_cell.length_b   1.000
_cell.length_c   1.000
_cell.angle_alpha   90.00
_cell.angle_beta   90.00
_cell.angle_gamma   90.00
#
_symmetry.space_group_name_H-M   'P 1'
#
loop_
_entity.id
_entity.type
_entity.pdbx_description
1 polymer ?
#
loop_
_entity_poly.entity_id
_entity_poly.type
_entity_poly.pdbx_seq_one_letter_code
_entity_poly.pdbx_strand_id
1 'polypeptide(L)'
;MRKNTEIYTVSEIMSRYMLPRLNNKTFFSLSGWIFAIFAIFSTISSLIFGGGTSVAMRFSGILTTLGLGLVISLFLPLIFIPIGLLHRSSIIPIRLDGLSPLYYNLDPLPTNGDTNTTADTGQPVGSERNPEQLITQAEPLTVDMSTVGDKIALDDAIDDLSEALRYYRAAADKVDDPDREAEIETTVTTLRENRNKLKRELESQTTLNEALHTGEESFQEAIRAYVTDEKTLSRIRFRQARDRFEEANNTVEESDMELLSTPVTVDVTTDRELPTTQLSDLHGFDSKTAAMLESEGITTVSDLTDGGGETIVSDEITELSADDGLSEAVITKLTLLSWLHTKDTFEFSTGQDISGRYKQAKRGFEEC
;
A
#
# COMPACT_ATOMS: atom_id res chain seq x y z
N MET A 1 -1.94 23.09 46.61
CA MET A 1 -3.02 22.36 45.93
C MET A 1 -2.40 21.33 44.99
N ARG A 2 -2.39 20.04 45.35
CA ARG A 2 -1.92 18.95 44.48
C ARG A 2 -3.07 18.59 43.53
N LYS A 3 -2.81 18.59 42.21
CA LYS A 3 -3.71 18.00 41.22
C LYS A 3 -3.52 16.49 41.25
N ASN A 4 -4.62 15.75 41.40
CA ASN A 4 -4.65 14.30 41.23
C ASN A 4 -4.58 14.00 39.74
N THR A 5 -3.62 13.16 39.36
CA THR A 5 -3.52 12.56 38.03
C THR A 5 -4.23 11.21 38.12
N GLU A 6 -5.41 11.08 37.50
CA GLU A 6 -6.05 9.79 37.32
C GLU A 6 -5.35 9.04 36.19
N ILE A 7 -4.81 7.86 36.51
CA ILE A 7 -4.22 6.93 35.55
C ILE A 7 -5.35 5.98 35.12
N TYR A 8 -5.85 6.15 33.90
CA TYR A 8 -6.81 5.22 33.31
C TYR A 8 -6.10 3.97 32.82
N THR A 9 -6.75 2.82 33.00
CA THR A 9 -6.21 1.53 32.56
C THR A 9 -6.48 1.29 31.07
N VAL A 10 -5.60 0.55 30.40
CA VAL A 10 -5.74 0.19 28.97
C VAL A 10 -7.08 -0.49 28.67
N SER A 11 -7.67 -1.21 29.64
CA SER A 11 -8.99 -1.82 29.47
C SER A 11 -10.15 -0.81 29.46
N GLU A 12 -10.04 0.32 30.15
CA GLU A 12 -11.06 1.39 30.11
C GLU A 12 -11.01 2.17 28.81
N ILE A 13 -9.82 2.35 28.24
CA ILE A 13 -9.65 2.94 26.90
C ILE A 13 -10.25 2.00 25.86
N MET A 14 -9.92 0.70 25.88
CA MET A 14 -10.51 -0.26 24.93
C MET A 14 -12.03 -0.36 25.06
N SER A 15 -12.59 -0.32 26.27
CA SER A 15 -14.03 -0.43 26.47
C SER A 15 -14.81 0.80 26.00
N ARG A 16 -14.22 2.00 25.96
CA ARG A 16 -14.89 3.21 25.43
C ARG A 16 -14.80 3.34 23.92
N TYR A 17 -13.69 2.94 23.32
CA TYR A 17 -13.45 3.17 21.89
C TYR A 17 -13.86 1.99 20.99
N MET A 18 -13.88 0.75 21.49
CA MET A 18 -14.23 -0.41 20.64
C MET A 18 -15.69 -0.85 20.72
N LEU A 19 -16.41 -0.57 21.82
CA LEU A 19 -17.79 -1.06 21.96
C LEU A 19 -18.83 -0.43 21.02
N PRO A 20 -18.72 0.82 20.53
CA PRO A 20 -19.68 1.35 19.56
C PRO A 20 -19.53 0.76 18.15
N ARG A 21 -18.32 0.31 17.77
CA ARG A 21 -18.00 -0.17 16.40
C ARG A 21 -18.36 -1.64 16.14
N LEU A 22 -18.77 -2.39 17.16
CA LEU A 22 -19.20 -3.79 17.04
C LEU A 22 -20.67 -3.98 16.62
N ASN A 23 -21.42 -2.90 16.38
CA ASN A 23 -22.86 -2.99 16.09
C ASN A 23 -23.23 -3.17 14.60
N ASN A 24 -22.24 -3.48 13.74
CA ASN A 24 -22.49 -3.67 12.32
C ASN A 24 -23.09 -5.06 12.03
N LYS A 25 -24.37 -5.09 11.59
CA LYS A 25 -25.15 -6.33 11.34
C LYS A 25 -24.51 -7.29 10.33
N THR A 26 -23.63 -6.79 9.47
CA THR A 26 -22.91 -7.58 8.46
C THR A 26 -21.85 -8.51 9.08
N PHE A 27 -21.20 -8.09 10.17
CA PHE A 27 -20.17 -8.88 10.86
C PHE A 27 -20.76 -10.08 11.63
N PHE A 28 -21.95 -9.89 12.23
CA PHE A 28 -22.69 -10.97 12.89
C PHE A 28 -23.31 -11.98 11.90
N SER A 29 -23.66 -11.53 10.70
CA SER A 29 -24.13 -12.42 9.63
C SER A 29 -23.03 -13.41 9.22
N LEU A 30 -21.84 -12.91 8.90
CA LEU A 30 -20.75 -13.75 8.38
C LEU A 30 -20.23 -14.75 9.42
N SER A 31 -20.02 -14.30 10.66
CA SER A 31 -19.60 -15.15 11.78
C SER A 31 -20.65 -16.19 12.17
N GLY A 32 -21.94 -15.84 12.10
CA GLY A 32 -23.05 -16.77 12.32
C GLY A 32 -23.13 -17.89 11.27
N TRP A 33 -22.90 -17.56 9.99
CA TRP A 33 -22.86 -18.56 8.91
C TRP A 33 -21.69 -19.55 9.06
N ILE A 34 -20.51 -19.06 9.45
CA ILE A 34 -19.34 -19.93 9.71
C ILE A 34 -19.62 -20.89 10.86
N PHE A 35 -20.23 -20.42 11.95
CA PHE A 35 -20.63 -21.26 13.08
C PHE A 35 -21.70 -22.30 12.70
N ALA A 36 -22.67 -21.93 11.88
CA ALA A 36 -23.71 -22.84 11.39
C ALA A 36 -23.12 -23.95 10.51
N ILE A 37 -22.21 -23.61 9.60
CA ILE A 37 -21.51 -24.59 8.74
C ILE A 37 -20.67 -25.55 9.60
N PHE A 38 -19.95 -25.03 10.60
CA PHE A 38 -19.16 -25.84 11.51
C PHE A 38 -20.03 -26.82 12.34
N ALA A 39 -21.17 -26.36 12.85
CA ALA A 39 -22.11 -27.19 13.59
C ALA A 39 -22.71 -28.32 12.71
N ILE A 40 -23.08 -28.01 11.46
CA ILE A 40 -23.59 -29.02 10.52
C ILE A 40 -22.50 -30.07 10.21
N PHE A 41 -21.27 -29.63 9.98
CA PHE A 41 -20.15 -30.52 9.65
C PHE A 41 -19.77 -31.45 10.82
N SER A 42 -19.81 -30.93 12.05
CA SER A 42 -19.62 -31.69 13.29
C SER A 42 -20.69 -32.78 13.45
N THR A 43 -21.95 -32.44 13.18
CA THR A 43 -23.08 -33.37 13.31
C THR A 43 -22.99 -34.49 12.28
N ILE A 44 -22.66 -34.17 11.02
CA ILE A 44 -22.51 -35.16 9.93
C ILE A 44 -21.33 -36.09 10.22
N SER A 45 -20.20 -35.57 10.70
CA SER A 45 -19.04 -36.41 11.07
C SER A 45 -19.38 -37.39 12.19
N SER A 46 -20.16 -36.96 13.18
CA SER A 46 -20.61 -37.87 14.26
C SER A 46 -21.53 -39.00 13.77
N LEU A 47 -22.32 -38.74 12.72
CA LEU A 47 -23.24 -39.72 12.14
C LEU A 47 -22.50 -40.77 11.29
N ILE A 48 -21.47 -40.36 10.56
CA ILE A 48 -20.69 -41.23 9.68
C ILE A 48 -19.76 -42.14 10.48
N PHE A 49 -19.19 -41.65 11.59
CA PHE A 49 -18.20 -42.39 12.38
C PHE A 49 -18.75 -42.97 13.71
N GLY A 50 -20.01 -42.71 14.05
CA GLY A 50 -20.63 -43.14 15.32
C GLY A 50 -21.34 -44.50 15.31
N GLY A 51 -21.44 -45.17 14.16
CA GLY A 51 -22.18 -46.43 14.02
C GLY A 51 -21.29 -47.67 14.04
N GLY A 52 -20.75 -48.08 15.19
CA GLY A 52 -19.99 -49.34 15.27
C GLY A 52 -19.34 -49.62 16.61
N THR A 53 -20.13 -50.10 17.57
CA THR A 53 -19.60 -50.63 18.84
C THR A 53 -18.82 -51.93 18.60
N SER A 54 -17.49 -51.88 18.65
CA SER A 54 -16.69 -52.98 19.19
C SER A 54 -15.46 -52.42 19.93
N VAL A 55 -15.29 -52.87 21.17
CA VAL A 55 -14.40 -52.29 22.20
C VAL A 55 -12.92 -52.69 22.02
N ALA A 56 -12.54 -53.26 20.88
CA ALA A 56 -11.24 -53.89 20.68
C ALA A 56 -10.40 -53.21 19.57
N MET A 57 -10.18 -51.90 19.65
CA MET A 57 -9.05 -51.23 18.95
C MET A 57 -8.90 -49.77 19.43
N ARG A 58 -8.60 -49.59 20.71
CA ARG A 58 -8.19 -48.28 21.25
C ARG A 58 -6.67 -48.22 21.37
N PHE A 59 -5.94 -48.09 20.25
CA PHE A 59 -4.57 -47.53 20.24
C PHE A 59 -4.05 -47.08 18.87
N SER A 60 -4.85 -47.16 17.78
CA SER A 60 -4.43 -46.73 16.43
C SER A 60 -5.20 -45.52 15.87
N GLY A 61 -6.14 -44.93 16.61
CA GLY A 61 -7.07 -43.90 16.09
C GLY A 61 -6.69 -42.44 16.34
N ILE A 62 -5.59 -42.17 17.06
CA ILE A 62 -5.16 -40.79 17.40
C ILE A 62 -4.34 -40.17 16.26
N LEU A 63 -3.77 -40.97 15.35
CA LEU A 63 -2.95 -40.46 14.25
C LEU A 63 -3.75 -40.05 13.00
N THR A 64 -4.99 -40.51 12.84
CA THR A 64 -5.79 -40.24 11.62
C THR A 64 -6.69 -39.01 11.74
N THR A 65 -7.09 -38.62 12.95
CA THR A 65 -7.92 -37.42 13.18
C THR A 65 -7.12 -36.12 13.17
N LEU A 66 -5.87 -36.15 13.64
CA LEU A 66 -4.94 -34.99 13.52
C LEU A 66 -4.41 -34.82 12.08
N GLY A 67 -4.32 -35.90 11.30
CA GLY A 67 -3.89 -35.83 9.90
C GLY A 67 -4.91 -35.18 8.96
N LEU A 68 -6.21 -35.36 9.19
CA LEU A 68 -7.24 -34.80 8.30
C LEU A 68 -7.52 -33.31 8.56
N GLY A 69 -7.42 -32.86 9.82
CA GLY A 69 -7.60 -31.45 10.17
C GLY A 69 -6.51 -30.55 9.59
N LEU A 70 -5.29 -31.07 9.45
CA LEU A 70 -4.15 -30.33 8.88
C LEU A 70 -4.25 -30.21 7.35
N VAL A 71 -4.82 -31.22 6.67
CA VAL A 71 -5.09 -31.16 5.23
C VAL A 71 -6.19 -30.14 4.90
N ILE A 72 -7.27 -30.08 5.68
CA ILE A 72 -8.35 -29.10 5.41
C ILE A 72 -7.90 -27.66 5.68
N SER A 73 -7.05 -27.43 6.70
CA SER A 73 -6.49 -26.10 6.99
C SER A 73 -5.52 -25.59 5.91
N LEU A 74 -4.85 -26.49 5.17
CA LEU A 74 -3.93 -26.13 4.09
C LEU A 74 -4.64 -25.93 2.74
N PHE A 75 -5.74 -26.65 2.49
CA PHE A 75 -6.47 -26.57 1.22
C PHE A 75 -7.55 -25.48 1.17
N LEU A 76 -8.13 -25.06 2.31
CA LEU A 76 -9.15 -24.00 2.30
C LEU A 76 -8.65 -22.63 1.78
N PRO A 77 -7.42 -22.15 2.08
CA PRO A 77 -6.94 -20.89 1.49
C PRO A 77 -6.57 -21.04 0.00
N LEU A 78 -6.19 -22.24 -0.46
CA LEU A 78 -5.83 -22.50 -1.87
C LEU A 78 -7.04 -22.48 -2.83
N ILE A 79 -8.26 -22.74 -2.34
CA ILE A 79 -9.47 -22.70 -3.17
C ILE A 79 -10.00 -21.27 -3.33
N PHE A 80 -9.61 -20.33 -2.45
CA PHE A 80 -9.98 -18.91 -2.56
C PHE A 80 -8.96 -18.05 -3.32
N ILE A 81 -7.83 -18.62 -3.72
CA ILE A 81 -6.82 -18.02 -4.61
C ILE A 81 -6.89 -18.76 -5.96
N PRO A 82 -8.01 -18.70 -6.71
CA PRO A 82 -8.02 -17.82 -7.90
C PRO A 82 -9.46 -17.48 -8.39
N ILE A 83 -10.04 -16.37 -7.95
CA ILE A 83 -11.15 -15.72 -8.69
C ILE A 83 -10.80 -14.27 -9.07
N GLY A 84 -9.77 -13.67 -8.44
CA GLY A 84 -9.28 -12.33 -8.80
C GLY A 84 -8.42 -12.24 -10.07
N LEU A 85 -8.03 -13.37 -10.68
CA LEU A 85 -6.95 -13.40 -11.69
C LEU A 85 -7.37 -13.82 -13.11
N LEU A 86 -8.68 -13.86 -13.42
CA LEU A 86 -9.17 -14.30 -14.74
C LEU A 86 -9.91 -13.24 -15.57
N HIS A 87 -9.66 -11.94 -15.35
CA HIS A 87 -10.24 -10.89 -16.20
C HIS A 87 -9.30 -9.76 -16.63
N ARG A 88 -8.01 -10.03 -16.87
CA ARG A 88 -7.12 -9.09 -17.59
C ARG A 88 -6.27 -9.78 -18.66
N SER A 89 -6.90 -10.13 -19.77
CA SER A 89 -6.19 -10.46 -21.00
C SER A 89 -7.01 -10.02 -22.22
N SER A 90 -6.94 -8.72 -22.51
CA SER A 90 -6.75 -8.14 -23.86
C SER A 90 -7.21 -6.69 -23.88
N ILE A 91 -6.33 -5.73 -23.57
CA ILE A 91 -6.50 -4.36 -24.04
C ILE A 91 -5.15 -3.85 -24.53
N ILE A 92 -5.14 -3.50 -25.81
CA ILE A 92 -4.06 -2.85 -26.57
C ILE A 92 -3.63 -1.57 -25.82
N PRO A 93 -2.33 -1.20 -25.77
CA PRO A 93 -1.91 0.02 -25.10
C PRO A 93 -2.50 1.23 -25.82
N ILE A 94 -3.50 1.86 -25.21
CA ILE A 94 -3.95 3.20 -25.59
C ILE A 94 -2.86 4.15 -25.10
N ARG A 95 -2.28 4.92 -26.02
CA ARG A 95 -1.39 6.04 -25.68
C ARG A 95 -2.13 7.02 -24.78
N LEU A 96 -1.59 7.25 -23.59
CA LEU A 96 -2.07 8.22 -22.60
C LEU A 96 -1.39 9.60 -22.74
N ASP A 97 -0.95 9.93 -23.96
CA ASP A 97 -0.49 11.28 -24.30
C ASP A 97 -1.73 12.18 -24.48
N GLY A 98 -2.43 12.55 -23.40
CA GLY A 98 -3.56 13.48 -23.51
C GLY A 98 -4.63 13.50 -22.41
N LEU A 99 -4.43 12.94 -21.22
CA LEU A 99 -5.34 13.15 -20.10
C LEU A 99 -4.75 14.14 -19.10
N SER A 100 -4.90 15.42 -19.41
CA SER A 100 -4.91 16.51 -18.43
C SER A 100 -6.03 16.29 -17.38
N PRO A 101 -5.89 16.88 -16.19
CA PRO A 101 -6.56 16.44 -14.98
C PRO A 101 -8.03 16.85 -15.04
N LEU A 102 -8.94 15.88 -14.96
CA LEU A 102 -10.35 16.17 -14.89
C LEU A 102 -11.03 15.28 -13.85
N TYR A 103 -11.61 15.98 -12.89
CA TYR A 103 -12.63 15.59 -11.90
C TYR A 103 -12.15 14.98 -10.57
N TYR A 104 -11.39 15.78 -9.82
CA TYR A 104 -11.91 16.14 -8.50
C TYR A 104 -12.62 17.48 -8.63
N ASN A 105 -13.94 17.48 -8.40
CA ASN A 105 -14.70 18.69 -8.17
C ASN A 105 -14.08 19.41 -6.95
N LEU A 106 -13.25 20.41 -7.22
CA LEU A 106 -13.15 21.56 -6.35
C LEU A 106 -14.58 22.09 -6.24
N ASP A 107 -15.22 21.95 -5.07
CA ASP A 107 -16.38 22.79 -4.76
C ASP A 107 -15.93 24.24 -5.00
N PRO A 108 -16.50 24.97 -5.97
CA PRO A 108 -16.23 26.39 -6.06
C PRO A 108 -16.70 27.02 -4.75
N LEU A 109 -15.87 27.90 -4.19
CA LEU A 109 -16.28 28.79 -3.11
C LEU A 109 -17.64 29.41 -3.49
N PRO A 110 -18.66 29.37 -2.61
CA PRO A 110 -19.97 29.88 -2.99
C PRO A 110 -19.88 31.38 -3.19
N THR A 111 -19.94 31.82 -4.45
CA THR A 111 -20.43 33.16 -4.78
C THR A 111 -21.94 33.12 -4.62
N ASN A 112 -22.44 34.02 -3.77
CA ASN A 112 -23.84 34.15 -3.37
C ASN A 112 -24.84 33.85 -4.49
N GLY A 113 -25.68 32.84 -4.26
CA GLY A 113 -26.85 32.52 -5.07
C GLY A 113 -26.59 31.46 -6.13
N ASP A 114 -26.83 30.19 -5.77
CA ASP A 114 -27.73 29.32 -6.54
C ASP A 114 -27.83 27.94 -5.88
N THR A 115 -29.06 27.58 -5.53
CA THR A 115 -29.47 26.25 -5.11
C THR A 115 -29.44 25.31 -6.32
N ASN A 116 -28.54 24.32 -6.36
CA ASN A 116 -28.83 23.06 -7.04
C ASN A 116 -27.94 21.89 -6.60
N THR A 117 -28.66 20.89 -6.10
CA THR A 117 -28.36 19.49 -5.76
C THR A 117 -27.31 18.82 -6.66
N THR A 118 -26.17 18.45 -6.07
CA THR A 118 -25.31 17.36 -6.57
C THR A 118 -25.57 16.13 -5.70
N ALA A 119 -25.88 15.01 -6.33
CA ALA A 119 -26.32 13.76 -5.69
C ALA A 119 -25.20 13.12 -4.86
N ASP A 120 -25.18 13.48 -3.58
CA ASP A 120 -24.51 12.79 -2.48
C ASP A 120 -25.28 11.49 -2.19
N THR A 121 -24.60 10.35 -2.20
CA THR A 121 -25.20 9.02 -1.95
C THR A 121 -25.34 8.69 -0.46
N GLY A 122 -25.39 9.73 0.39
CA GLY A 122 -25.74 9.64 1.79
C GLY A 122 -27.26 9.51 2.03
N GLN A 123 -27.64 8.56 2.87
CA GLN A 123 -29.03 8.34 3.33
C GLN A 123 -29.63 9.65 3.88
N PRO A 124 -30.79 10.14 3.40
CA PRO A 124 -31.26 11.50 3.69
C PRO A 124 -31.31 11.79 5.20
N VAL A 125 -30.72 12.91 5.61
CA VAL A 125 -30.78 13.39 7.00
C VAL A 125 -32.26 13.60 7.35
N GLY A 126 -32.78 12.85 8.32
CA GLY A 126 -34.21 12.83 8.64
C GLY A 126 -34.75 14.24 8.93
N SER A 127 -35.75 14.67 8.14
CA SER A 127 -36.34 16.02 8.20
C SER A 127 -36.94 16.40 9.55
N GLU A 128 -37.27 15.42 10.41
CA GLU A 128 -37.92 15.65 11.72
C GLU A 128 -36.96 15.97 12.88
N ARG A 129 -35.65 15.84 12.70
CA ARG A 129 -34.68 16.11 13.78
C ARG A 129 -34.51 17.61 14.02
N ASN A 130 -34.45 18.01 15.29
CA ASN A 130 -34.13 19.39 15.67
C ASN A 130 -32.62 19.69 15.48
N PRO A 131 -32.20 20.96 15.44
CA PRO A 131 -30.80 21.33 15.20
C PRO A 131 -29.81 20.67 16.17
N GLU A 132 -30.14 20.65 17.46
CA GLU A 132 -29.24 20.10 18.48
C GLU A 132 -29.05 18.58 18.34
N GLN A 133 -30.08 17.83 17.95
CA GLN A 133 -29.96 16.40 17.65
C GLN A 133 -29.08 16.12 16.43
N LEU A 134 -29.00 17.05 15.48
CA LEU A 134 -28.11 16.95 14.33
C LEU A 134 -26.67 17.25 14.74
N ILE A 135 -26.46 18.29 15.57
CA ILE A 135 -25.14 18.62 16.11
C ILE A 135 -24.59 17.47 16.97
N THR A 136 -25.37 16.89 17.87
CA THR A 136 -24.95 15.72 18.67
C THR A 136 -24.58 14.51 17.79
N GLN A 137 -25.14 14.39 16.59
CA GLN A 137 -24.73 13.34 15.63
C GLN A 137 -23.45 13.69 14.87
N ALA A 138 -23.17 14.97 14.68
CA ALA A 138 -21.97 15.45 14.00
C ALA A 138 -20.72 15.41 14.89
N GLU A 139 -20.87 15.72 16.18
CA GLU A 139 -19.77 15.75 17.16
C GLU A 139 -18.85 14.52 17.15
N PRO A 140 -19.34 13.27 17.19
CA PRO A 140 -18.48 12.08 17.19
C PRO A 140 -17.77 11.84 15.85
N LEU A 141 -18.18 12.54 14.78
CA LEU A 141 -17.60 12.47 13.44
C LEU A 141 -16.58 13.59 13.20
N THR A 142 -16.35 14.46 14.19
CA THR A 142 -15.25 15.41 14.16
C THR A 142 -13.93 14.66 14.41
N VAL A 143 -12.92 14.96 13.60
CA VAL A 143 -11.65 14.23 13.63
C VAL A 143 -10.56 15.09 14.26
N ASP A 144 -9.80 14.50 15.18
CA ASP A 144 -8.54 15.08 15.64
C ASP A 144 -7.46 14.85 14.58
N MET A 145 -7.19 15.92 13.83
CA MET A 145 -6.21 15.95 12.73
C MET A 145 -4.80 15.51 13.16
N SER A 146 -4.46 15.56 14.45
CA SER A 146 -3.14 15.13 14.94
C SER A 146 -2.98 13.61 15.06
N THR A 147 -4.07 12.87 14.90
CA THR A 147 -4.11 11.40 15.08
C THR A 147 -4.22 10.61 13.77
N VAL A 148 -4.40 11.31 12.64
CA VAL A 148 -4.56 10.69 11.31
C VAL A 148 -3.19 10.48 10.70
N GLY A 149 -2.76 9.22 10.59
CA GLY A 149 -1.37 8.88 10.24
C GLY A 149 -1.16 8.04 8.97
N ASP A 150 -2.08 7.14 8.65
CA ASP A 150 -1.97 6.26 7.47
C ASP A 150 -3.09 6.52 6.45
N LYS A 151 -2.93 5.95 5.25
CA LYS A 151 -3.86 6.11 4.13
C LYS A 151 -5.30 5.71 4.46
N ILE A 152 -5.49 4.63 5.23
CA ILE A 152 -6.83 4.14 5.59
C ILE A 152 -7.48 5.10 6.58
N ALA A 153 -6.72 5.55 7.58
CA ALA A 153 -7.17 6.54 8.54
C ALA A 153 -7.49 7.89 7.86
N LEU A 154 -6.76 8.27 6.82
CA LEU A 154 -7.04 9.46 6.02
C LEU A 154 -8.38 9.36 5.29
N ASP A 155 -8.63 8.24 4.61
CA ASP A 155 -9.88 8.00 3.88
C ASP A 155 -11.09 7.99 4.84
N ASP A 156 -10.99 7.21 5.93
CA ASP A 156 -12.01 7.17 6.99
C ASP A 156 -12.29 8.56 7.58
N ALA A 157 -11.25 9.34 7.85
CA ALA A 157 -11.39 10.68 8.41
C ALA A 157 -12.02 11.69 7.42
N ILE A 158 -11.75 11.56 6.12
CA ILE A 158 -12.40 12.37 5.08
C ILE A 158 -13.90 12.07 5.01
N ASP A 159 -14.27 10.80 5.12
CA ASP A 159 -15.67 10.35 5.15
C ASP A 159 -16.38 10.83 6.42
N ASP A 160 -15.77 10.67 7.59
CA ASP A 160 -16.30 11.15 8.87
C ASP A 160 -16.52 12.68 8.83
N LEU A 161 -15.55 13.45 8.36
CA LEU A 161 -15.69 14.91 8.22
C LEU A 161 -16.76 15.30 7.18
N SER A 162 -16.92 14.52 6.11
CA SER A 162 -17.95 14.78 5.10
C SER A 162 -19.35 14.56 5.66
N GLU A 163 -19.53 13.51 6.46
CA GLU A 163 -20.77 13.22 7.16
C GLU A 163 -21.04 14.26 8.28
N ALA A 164 -20.02 14.67 9.04
CA ALA A 164 -20.14 15.75 10.03
C ALA A 164 -20.63 17.06 9.39
N LEU A 165 -20.03 17.45 8.26
CA LEU A 165 -20.43 18.63 7.48
C LEU A 165 -21.90 18.55 7.04
N ARG A 166 -22.38 17.37 6.68
CA ARG A 166 -23.77 17.15 6.27
C ARG A 166 -24.74 17.42 7.42
N TYR A 167 -24.42 16.95 8.63
CA TYR A 167 -25.22 17.21 9.82
C TYR A 167 -25.17 18.67 10.28
N TYR A 168 -24.00 19.30 10.29
CA TYR A 168 -23.87 20.71 10.69
C TYR A 168 -24.59 21.66 9.73
N ARG A 169 -24.52 21.43 8.41
CA ARG A 169 -25.29 22.22 7.44
C ARG A 169 -26.80 22.05 7.63
N ALA A 170 -27.26 20.81 7.81
CA ALA A 170 -28.68 20.55 8.09
C ALA A 170 -29.15 21.14 9.43
N ALA A 171 -28.24 21.33 10.40
CA ALA A 171 -28.52 22.03 11.64
C ALA A 171 -28.64 23.54 11.41
N ALA A 172 -27.70 24.15 10.67
CA ALA A 172 -27.72 25.57 10.31
C ALA A 172 -29.03 25.97 9.63
N ASP A 173 -29.50 25.17 8.66
CA ASP A 173 -30.76 25.39 7.93
C ASP A 173 -32.03 25.41 8.82
N LYS A 174 -31.92 24.94 10.07
CA LYS A 174 -33.04 24.79 11.01
C LYS A 174 -32.93 25.68 12.25
N VAL A 175 -31.86 26.48 12.37
CA VAL A 175 -31.67 27.39 13.50
C VAL A 175 -32.28 28.75 13.16
N ASP A 176 -33.16 29.25 14.04
CA ASP A 176 -33.77 30.58 13.89
C ASP A 176 -32.95 31.69 14.59
N ASP A 177 -31.99 31.32 15.44
CA ASP A 177 -31.14 32.24 16.21
C ASP A 177 -29.86 32.59 15.42
N PRO A 178 -29.68 33.84 14.97
CA PRO A 178 -28.54 34.22 14.13
C PRO A 178 -27.18 34.04 14.82
N ASP A 179 -27.11 34.17 16.15
CA ASP A 179 -25.84 33.98 16.87
C ASP A 179 -25.44 32.49 16.86
N ARG A 180 -26.42 31.60 17.02
CA ARG A 180 -26.22 30.15 16.95
C ARG A 180 -25.93 29.67 15.52
N GLU A 181 -26.60 30.25 14.53
CA GLU A 181 -26.31 30.00 13.10
C GLU A 181 -24.86 30.36 12.76
N ALA A 182 -24.38 31.53 13.20
CA ALA A 182 -23.00 31.98 12.98
C ALA A 182 -21.95 31.06 13.63
N GLU A 183 -22.24 30.51 14.81
CA GLU A 183 -21.38 29.52 15.48
C GLU A 183 -21.28 28.21 14.68
N ILE A 184 -22.41 27.73 14.16
CA ILE A 184 -22.45 26.52 13.31
C ILE A 184 -21.70 26.76 12.01
N GLU A 185 -21.88 27.91 11.35
CA GLU A 185 -21.16 28.25 10.11
C GLU A 185 -19.65 28.36 10.30
N THR A 186 -19.22 28.87 11.46
CA THR A 186 -17.80 28.86 11.84
C THR A 186 -17.27 27.42 11.92
N THR A 187 -18.02 26.53 12.56
CA THR A 187 -17.67 25.10 12.65
C THR A 187 -17.64 24.42 11.28
N VAL A 188 -18.64 24.68 10.43
CA VAL A 188 -18.70 24.19 9.04
C VAL A 188 -17.49 24.62 8.24
N THR A 189 -17.05 25.87 8.42
CA THR A 189 -15.86 26.41 7.74
C THR A 189 -14.61 25.66 8.17
N THR A 190 -14.38 25.50 9.47
CA THR A 190 -13.23 24.74 10.01
C THR A 190 -13.24 23.28 9.56
N LEU A 191 -14.38 22.58 9.62
CA LEU A 191 -14.47 21.20 9.17
C LEU A 191 -14.19 21.05 7.67
N ARG A 192 -14.60 22.03 6.85
CA ARG A 192 -14.32 22.05 5.42
C ARG A 192 -12.83 22.23 5.13
N GLU A 193 -12.18 23.15 5.84
CA GLU A 193 -10.73 23.36 5.74
C GLU A 193 -9.96 22.10 6.13
N ASN A 194 -10.34 21.47 7.25
CA ASN A 194 -9.75 20.22 7.72
C ASN A 194 -9.92 19.09 6.70
N ARG A 195 -11.13 18.88 6.18
CA ARG A 195 -11.40 17.86 5.15
C ARG A 195 -10.58 18.10 3.89
N ASN A 196 -10.50 19.35 3.44
CA ASN A 196 -9.73 19.70 2.24
C ASN A 196 -8.22 19.55 2.48
N LYS A 197 -7.76 19.73 3.73
CA LYS A 197 -6.39 19.38 4.11
C LYS A 197 -6.17 17.88 3.97
N LEU A 198 -6.96 17.04 4.65
CA LEU A 198 -6.83 15.57 4.57
C LEU A 198 -6.90 15.04 3.13
N LYS A 199 -7.76 15.63 2.28
CA LYS A 199 -7.81 15.24 0.86
C LYS A 199 -6.50 15.49 0.12
N ARG A 200 -5.85 16.63 0.34
CA ARG A 200 -4.53 16.90 -0.24
C ARG A 200 -3.48 15.95 0.32
N GLU A 201 -3.55 15.64 1.62
CA GLU A 201 -2.65 14.68 2.28
C GLU A 201 -2.79 13.27 1.68
N LEU A 202 -4.03 12.80 1.47
CA LEU A 202 -4.34 11.53 0.82
C LEU A 202 -3.86 11.49 -0.64
N GLU A 203 -4.04 12.59 -1.36
CA GLU A 203 -3.56 12.75 -2.74
C GLU A 203 -2.03 12.62 -2.79
N SER A 204 -1.29 13.39 -1.97
CA SER A 204 0.17 13.29 -1.89
C SER A 204 0.66 11.89 -1.52
N GLN A 205 0.03 11.23 -0.54
CA GLN A 205 0.38 9.84 -0.20
C GLN A 205 0.11 8.88 -1.36
N THR A 206 -0.99 9.06 -2.09
CA THR A 206 -1.34 8.19 -3.22
C THR A 206 -0.37 8.40 -4.38
N THR A 207 -0.08 9.65 -4.74
CA THR A 207 0.90 9.99 -5.78
C THR A 207 2.28 9.44 -5.44
N LEU A 208 2.74 9.58 -4.20
CA LEU A 208 4.03 9.03 -3.76
C LEU A 208 4.08 7.50 -3.92
N ASN A 209 3.06 6.79 -3.42
CA ASN A 209 2.98 5.33 -3.52
C ASN A 209 2.99 4.85 -4.98
N GLU A 210 2.19 5.47 -5.84
CA GLU A 210 2.10 5.12 -7.26
C GLU A 210 3.41 5.38 -8.01
N ALA A 211 4.06 6.53 -7.73
CA ALA A 211 5.34 6.89 -8.32
C ALA A 211 6.44 5.91 -7.89
N LEU A 212 6.54 5.59 -6.59
CA LEU A 212 7.53 4.64 -6.09
C LEU A 212 7.32 3.22 -6.64
N HIS A 213 6.08 2.73 -6.66
CA HIS A 213 5.78 1.40 -7.18
C HIS A 213 6.10 1.29 -8.68
N THR A 214 5.59 2.22 -9.48
CA THR A 214 5.85 2.24 -10.93
C THR A 214 7.34 2.45 -11.25
N GLY A 215 8.01 3.28 -10.43
CA GLY A 215 9.43 3.56 -10.54
C GLY A 215 10.28 2.32 -10.28
N GLU A 216 10.05 1.62 -9.18
CA GLU A 216 10.79 0.41 -8.83
C GLU A 216 10.51 -0.73 -9.81
N GLU A 217 9.25 -0.95 -10.22
CA GLU A 217 8.91 -1.95 -11.23
C GLU A 217 9.67 -1.70 -12.54
N SER A 218 9.62 -0.46 -13.04
CA SER A 218 10.33 -0.06 -14.26
C SER A 218 11.85 -0.20 -14.10
N PHE A 219 12.40 0.16 -12.93
CA PHE A 219 13.83 0.10 -12.65
C PHE A 219 14.34 -1.35 -12.68
N GLN A 220 13.63 -2.23 -11.99
CA GLN A 220 13.95 -3.65 -11.90
C GLN A 220 13.79 -4.33 -13.28
N GLU A 221 12.76 -3.98 -14.07
CA GLU A 221 12.64 -4.45 -15.45
C GLU A 221 13.78 -3.94 -16.35
N ALA A 222 14.23 -2.70 -16.16
CA ALA A 222 15.31 -2.10 -16.94
C ALA A 222 16.63 -2.85 -16.78
N ILE A 223 16.98 -3.23 -15.54
CA ILE A 223 18.18 -4.00 -15.23
C ILE A 223 18.11 -5.36 -15.92
N ARG A 224 16.98 -6.09 -15.77
CA ARG A 224 16.80 -7.41 -16.40
C ARG A 224 16.89 -7.32 -17.93
N ALA A 225 16.25 -6.33 -18.54
CA ALA A 225 16.33 -6.11 -19.97
C ALA A 225 17.76 -5.78 -20.44
N TYR A 226 18.53 -5.03 -19.63
CA TYR A 226 19.92 -4.71 -19.97
C TYR A 226 20.78 -5.97 -20.05
N VAL A 227 20.70 -6.82 -19.02
CA VAL A 227 21.59 -7.99 -18.90
C VAL A 227 21.25 -9.08 -19.90
N THR A 228 20.01 -9.11 -20.39
CA THR A 228 19.56 -9.96 -21.51
C THR A 228 19.72 -9.29 -22.89
N ASP A 229 20.49 -8.20 -22.97
CA ASP A 229 20.86 -7.45 -24.18
C ASP A 229 19.68 -6.80 -24.95
N GLU A 230 18.56 -6.55 -24.28
CA GLU A 230 17.41 -5.82 -24.82
C GLU A 230 17.55 -4.30 -24.59
N LYS A 231 18.62 -3.73 -25.15
CA LYS A 231 19.04 -2.34 -24.88
C LYS A 231 17.95 -1.30 -25.07
N THR A 232 17.13 -1.41 -26.14
CA THR A 232 16.05 -0.45 -26.40
C THR A 232 15.00 -0.46 -25.29
N LEU A 233 14.62 -1.65 -24.83
CA LEU A 233 13.64 -1.80 -23.74
C LEU A 233 14.26 -1.27 -22.45
N SER A 234 15.48 -1.69 -22.13
CA SER A 234 16.21 -1.25 -20.94
C SER A 234 16.28 0.28 -20.86
N ARG A 235 16.64 0.95 -21.96
CA ARG A 235 16.71 2.41 -22.05
C ARG A 235 15.36 3.08 -21.80
N ILE A 236 14.27 2.53 -22.34
CA ILE A 236 12.91 3.06 -22.12
C ILE A 236 12.54 2.92 -20.65
N ARG A 237 12.81 1.76 -20.05
CA ARG A 237 12.46 1.46 -18.66
C ARG A 237 13.28 2.27 -17.65
N PHE A 238 14.59 2.46 -17.87
CA PHE A 238 15.40 3.36 -17.03
C PHE A 238 14.91 4.81 -17.09
N ARG A 239 14.50 5.29 -18.27
CA ARG A 239 13.90 6.63 -18.39
C ARG A 239 12.61 6.73 -17.59
N GLN A 240 11.71 5.75 -17.71
CA GLN A 240 10.47 5.72 -16.94
C GLN A 240 10.73 5.68 -15.43
N ALA A 241 11.64 4.81 -14.98
CA ALA A 241 12.04 4.74 -13.58
C ALA A 241 12.58 6.09 -13.07
N ARG A 242 13.50 6.72 -13.81
CA ARG A 242 14.05 8.02 -13.48
C ARG A 242 12.96 9.08 -13.31
N ASP A 243 12.05 9.19 -14.30
CA ASP A 243 10.99 10.20 -14.28
C ASP A 243 10.02 9.96 -13.10
N ARG A 244 9.76 8.69 -12.73
CA ARG A 244 8.93 8.35 -11.57
C ARG A 244 9.61 8.61 -10.23
N PHE A 245 10.90 8.32 -10.09
CA PHE A 245 11.63 8.68 -8.87
C PHE A 245 11.82 10.19 -8.73
N GLU A 246 11.89 10.93 -9.83
CA GLU A 246 11.83 12.41 -9.82
C GLU A 246 10.48 12.92 -9.33
N GLU A 247 9.37 12.36 -9.84
CA GLU A 247 8.01 12.66 -9.35
C GLU A 247 7.85 12.35 -7.86
N ALA A 248 8.38 11.20 -7.39
CA ALA A 248 8.36 10.84 -5.98
C ALA A 248 9.16 11.83 -5.11
N ASN A 249 10.36 12.25 -5.55
CA ASN A 249 11.14 13.28 -4.84
C ASN A 249 10.37 14.60 -4.76
N ASN A 250 9.82 15.07 -5.88
CA ASN A 250 9.04 16.32 -5.91
C ASN A 250 7.81 16.22 -4.98
N THR A 251 7.14 15.07 -4.95
CA THR A 251 5.98 14.84 -4.06
C THR A 251 6.37 14.94 -2.58
N VAL A 252 7.54 14.42 -2.20
CA VAL A 252 8.06 14.53 -0.83
C VAL A 252 8.47 15.96 -0.51
N GLU A 253 9.12 16.66 -1.45
CA GLU A 253 9.60 18.04 -1.24
C GLU A 253 8.47 19.09 -1.18
N GLU A 254 7.41 18.90 -1.98
CA GLU A 254 6.27 19.81 -2.06
C GLU A 254 5.22 19.55 -0.96
N SER A 255 5.32 18.43 -0.24
CA SER A 255 4.38 18.10 0.82
C SER A 255 4.69 18.85 2.11
N ASP A 256 3.65 19.42 2.73
CA ASP A 256 3.72 19.99 4.08
C ASP A 256 3.83 18.89 5.18
N MET A 257 3.81 17.61 4.79
CA MET A 257 3.84 16.46 5.68
C MET A 257 5.12 15.65 5.58
N GLU A 258 5.42 14.94 6.66
CA GLU A 258 6.44 13.90 6.68
C GLU A 258 5.88 12.59 6.08
N LEU A 259 5.76 12.54 4.74
CA LEU A 259 5.20 11.41 4.00
C LEU A 259 5.97 10.09 4.20
N LEU A 260 7.23 10.16 4.64
CA LEU A 260 8.10 9.02 4.90
C LEU A 260 8.30 8.75 6.40
N SER A 261 7.47 9.34 7.26
CA SER A 261 7.48 9.04 8.71
C SER A 261 7.17 7.57 9.00
N THR A 262 6.39 6.94 8.11
CA THR A 262 6.24 5.49 8.00
C THR A 262 6.87 5.05 6.68
N PRO A 263 7.69 3.99 6.67
CA PRO A 263 8.27 3.49 5.43
C PRO A 263 7.21 3.07 4.42
N VAL A 264 7.46 3.38 3.15
CA VAL A 264 6.61 2.99 2.02
C VAL A 264 7.15 1.69 1.43
N THR A 265 6.41 0.61 1.57
CA THR A 265 6.73 -0.68 0.95
C THR A 265 6.01 -0.79 -0.39
N VAL A 266 6.76 -1.09 -1.45
CA VAL A 266 6.21 -1.35 -2.78
C VAL A 266 6.49 -2.78 -3.20
N ASP A 267 5.50 -3.41 -3.81
CA ASP A 267 5.67 -4.72 -4.42
C ASP A 267 6.45 -4.60 -5.72
N VAL A 268 7.38 -5.52 -5.95
CA VAL A 268 8.21 -5.61 -7.15
C VAL A 268 7.76 -6.83 -7.95
N THR A 269 6.66 -6.67 -8.68
CA THR A 269 6.16 -7.69 -9.60
C THR A 269 6.71 -7.41 -10.99
N THR A 270 7.85 -7.98 -11.34
CA THR A 270 8.37 -7.82 -12.70
C THR A 270 7.88 -8.93 -13.60
N ASP A 271 7.28 -8.60 -14.74
CA ASP A 271 6.81 -9.55 -15.75
C ASP A 271 7.92 -10.45 -16.32
N ARG A 272 9.18 -10.08 -16.08
CA ARG A 272 10.35 -10.75 -16.60
C ARG A 272 11.24 -11.22 -15.48
N GLU A 273 11.54 -12.51 -15.46
CA GLU A 273 12.54 -13.09 -14.56
C GLU A 273 13.90 -13.18 -15.26
N LEU A 274 14.98 -13.17 -14.46
CA LEU A 274 16.27 -13.55 -14.98
C LEU A 274 16.28 -15.06 -15.31
N PRO A 275 16.91 -15.48 -16.40
CA PRO A 275 16.98 -16.89 -16.76
C PRO A 275 17.79 -17.72 -15.75
N THR A 276 18.69 -17.07 -15.02
CA THR A 276 19.59 -17.65 -14.02
C THR A 276 20.10 -16.55 -13.09
N THR A 277 20.41 -16.91 -11.86
CA THR A 277 21.09 -16.02 -10.89
C THR A 277 22.60 -16.25 -10.86
N GLN A 278 23.12 -17.27 -11.56
CA GLN A 278 24.56 -17.50 -11.68
C GLN A 278 25.17 -16.58 -12.72
N LEU A 279 26.22 -15.85 -12.32
CA LEU A 279 26.87 -14.89 -13.22
C LEU A 279 27.53 -15.56 -14.43
N SER A 280 28.10 -16.76 -14.23
CA SER A 280 28.73 -17.55 -15.31
C SER A 280 27.79 -17.92 -16.45
N ASP A 281 26.48 -17.97 -16.16
CA ASP A 281 25.46 -18.39 -17.09
C ASP A 281 24.80 -17.19 -17.80
N LEU A 282 25.13 -15.97 -17.39
CA LEU A 282 24.64 -14.73 -18.01
C LEU A 282 25.47 -14.36 -19.25
N HIS A 283 24.79 -13.82 -20.26
CA HIS A 283 25.47 -13.40 -21.49
C HIS A 283 26.46 -12.26 -21.22
N GLY A 284 27.69 -12.41 -21.74
CA GLY A 284 28.79 -11.46 -21.54
C GLY A 284 29.78 -11.86 -20.45
N PHE A 285 29.50 -12.90 -19.68
CA PHE A 285 30.42 -13.48 -18.70
C PHE A 285 31.07 -14.74 -19.30
N ASP A 286 32.25 -14.60 -19.90
CA ASP A 286 32.99 -15.75 -20.40
C ASP A 286 33.62 -16.57 -19.26
N SER A 287 34.12 -17.78 -19.57
CA SER A 287 34.67 -18.67 -18.54
C SER A 287 35.88 -18.08 -17.80
N LYS A 288 36.64 -17.19 -18.46
CA LYS A 288 37.76 -16.49 -17.84
C LYS A 288 37.26 -15.44 -16.83
N THR A 289 36.25 -14.66 -17.22
CA THR A 289 35.58 -13.67 -16.38
C THR A 289 34.92 -14.33 -15.18
N ALA A 290 34.19 -15.42 -15.39
CA ALA A 290 33.54 -16.17 -14.33
C ALA A 290 34.56 -16.71 -13.32
N ALA A 291 35.67 -17.29 -13.78
CA ALA A 291 36.73 -17.79 -12.88
C ALA A 291 37.40 -16.67 -12.07
N MET A 292 37.52 -15.46 -12.63
CA MET A 292 38.05 -14.29 -11.93
C MET A 292 37.08 -13.79 -10.85
N LEU A 293 35.79 -13.69 -11.16
CA LEU A 293 34.77 -13.31 -10.18
C LEU A 293 34.66 -14.35 -9.06
N GLU A 294 34.74 -15.64 -9.40
CA GLU A 294 34.73 -16.74 -8.43
C GLU A 294 35.93 -16.69 -7.48
N SER A 295 37.12 -16.26 -7.94
CA SER A 295 38.27 -16.09 -7.03
C SER A 295 38.09 -14.96 -6.02
N GLU A 296 37.24 -13.98 -6.32
CA GLU A 296 36.82 -12.92 -5.40
C GLU A 296 35.57 -13.30 -4.59
N GLY A 297 35.08 -14.54 -4.72
CA GLY A 297 33.90 -15.03 -4.01
C GLY A 297 32.56 -14.61 -4.60
N ILE A 298 32.55 -14.09 -5.83
CA ILE A 298 31.37 -13.59 -6.52
C ILE A 298 30.91 -14.61 -7.55
N THR A 299 29.83 -15.31 -7.26
CA THR A 299 29.33 -16.41 -8.11
C THR A 299 27.90 -16.17 -8.61
N THR A 300 27.11 -15.47 -7.82
CA THR A 300 25.69 -15.21 -8.05
C THR A 300 25.38 -13.72 -7.96
N VAL A 301 24.24 -13.31 -8.51
CA VAL A 301 23.76 -11.93 -8.39
C VAL A 301 23.59 -11.50 -6.93
N SER A 302 23.23 -12.41 -6.02
CA SER A 302 23.08 -12.11 -4.59
C SER A 302 24.40 -11.88 -3.86
N ASP A 303 25.54 -12.25 -4.46
CA ASP A 303 26.86 -11.97 -3.88
C ASP A 303 27.25 -10.49 -4.09
N LEU A 304 26.62 -9.82 -5.06
CA LEU A 304 26.88 -8.42 -5.37
C LEU A 304 26.24 -7.50 -4.34
N THR A 305 27.04 -6.56 -3.85
CA THR A 305 26.57 -5.52 -2.94
C THR A 305 26.10 -4.28 -3.69
N ASP A 306 24.91 -3.77 -3.36
CA ASP A 306 24.46 -2.46 -3.83
C ASP A 306 25.35 -1.35 -3.23
N GLY A 307 25.58 -0.30 -3.99
CA GLY A 307 26.14 0.94 -3.47
C GLY A 307 25.11 1.63 -2.57
N GLY A 308 25.39 1.69 -1.27
CA GLY A 308 24.50 2.34 -0.31
C GLY A 308 24.52 3.87 -0.40
N GLY A 309 23.35 4.49 -0.28
CA GLY A 309 23.20 5.93 -0.04
C GLY A 309 23.71 6.83 -1.17
N GLU A 310 24.82 7.54 -0.93
CA GLU A 310 25.41 8.46 -1.92
C GLU A 310 26.25 7.76 -2.99
N THR A 311 26.75 6.55 -2.71
CA THR A 311 27.66 5.83 -3.60
C THR A 311 26.86 4.93 -4.52
N ILE A 312 26.87 5.21 -5.83
CA ILE A 312 26.10 4.46 -6.84
C ILE A 312 26.73 3.10 -7.19
N VAL A 313 28.05 2.95 -6.98
CA VAL A 313 28.83 1.72 -7.24
C VAL A 313 29.38 1.23 -5.92
N SER A 314 29.35 -0.08 -5.68
CA SER A 314 30.00 -0.64 -4.50
C SER A 314 31.52 -0.56 -4.59
N ASP A 315 32.17 -0.56 -3.42
CA ASP A 315 33.63 -0.60 -3.32
C ASP A 315 34.17 -1.88 -4.00
N GLU A 316 33.48 -3.00 -3.83
CA GLU A 316 33.75 -4.29 -4.48
C GLU A 316 33.85 -4.17 -6.01
N ILE A 317 32.88 -3.53 -6.66
CA ILE A 317 32.91 -3.34 -8.12
C ILE A 317 33.97 -2.31 -8.54
N THR A 318 34.24 -1.33 -7.67
CA THR A 318 35.29 -0.33 -7.91
C THR A 318 36.68 -0.97 -7.88
N GLU A 319 36.93 -1.89 -6.94
CA GLU A 319 38.16 -2.68 -6.86
C GLU A 319 38.32 -3.58 -8.09
N LEU A 320 37.27 -4.30 -8.48
CA LEU A 320 37.25 -5.12 -9.71
C LEU A 320 37.55 -4.29 -10.98
N SER A 321 37.10 -3.03 -11.02
CA SER A 321 37.38 -2.12 -12.13
C SER A 321 38.83 -1.62 -12.13
N ALA A 322 39.51 -1.59 -10.99
CA ALA A 322 40.89 -1.08 -10.89
C ALA A 322 41.94 -2.10 -11.32
N ASP A 323 41.61 -3.40 -11.26
CA ASP A 323 42.52 -4.50 -11.58
C ASP A 323 42.72 -4.74 -13.09
N ASP A 324 42.08 -3.93 -13.97
CA ASP A 324 42.13 -4.01 -15.45
C ASP A 324 41.80 -5.41 -16.04
N GLY A 325 41.37 -6.36 -15.21
CA GLY A 325 41.09 -7.74 -15.60
C GLY A 325 39.73 -7.93 -16.26
N LEU A 326 38.79 -7.01 -16.00
CA LEU A 326 37.43 -7.01 -16.52
C LEU A 326 37.24 -5.90 -17.55
N SER A 327 36.48 -6.20 -18.60
CA SER A 327 36.10 -5.18 -19.57
C SER A 327 35.08 -4.20 -18.96
N GLU A 328 35.08 -2.95 -19.45
CA GLU A 328 34.11 -1.92 -19.05
C GLU A 328 32.65 -2.43 -19.16
N ALA A 329 32.33 -3.16 -20.23
CA ALA A 329 30.99 -3.74 -20.41
C ALA A 329 30.60 -4.75 -19.31
N VAL A 330 31.56 -5.52 -18.79
CA VAL A 330 31.34 -6.45 -17.67
C VAL A 330 31.15 -5.66 -16.38
N ILE A 331 31.97 -4.64 -16.13
CA ILE A 331 31.84 -3.76 -14.96
C ILE A 331 30.47 -3.06 -14.95
N THR A 332 30.00 -2.55 -16.08
CA THR A 332 28.66 -1.96 -16.20
C THR A 332 27.58 -3.00 -15.90
N LYS A 333 27.67 -4.23 -16.45
CA LYS A 333 26.68 -5.29 -16.14
C LYS A 333 26.66 -5.65 -14.66
N LEU A 334 27.83 -5.78 -14.02
CA LEU A 334 27.94 -6.04 -12.57
C LEU A 334 27.33 -4.89 -11.75
N THR A 335 27.61 -3.65 -12.15
CA THR A 335 27.06 -2.45 -11.50
C THR A 335 25.53 -2.44 -11.56
N LEU A 336 24.93 -2.76 -12.71
CA LEU A 336 23.47 -2.80 -12.83
C LEU A 336 22.87 -4.00 -12.07
N LEU A 337 23.54 -5.15 -12.08
CA LEU A 337 23.09 -6.34 -11.36
C LEU A 337 23.14 -6.16 -9.84
N SER A 338 24.07 -5.35 -9.31
CA SER A 338 24.12 -5.09 -7.87
C SER A 338 22.94 -4.26 -7.35
N TRP A 339 22.25 -3.53 -8.23
CA TRP A 339 21.02 -2.80 -7.90
C TRP A 339 19.76 -3.66 -7.99
N LEU A 340 19.87 -4.87 -8.54
CA LEU A 340 18.76 -5.78 -8.69
C LEU A 340 18.31 -6.27 -7.32
N HIS A 341 17.05 -6.02 -6.98
CA HIS A 341 16.49 -6.54 -5.74
C HIS A 341 15.88 -7.92 -6.01
N THR A 342 16.28 -8.91 -5.20
CA THR A 342 15.81 -10.30 -5.35
C THR A 342 14.61 -10.63 -4.47
N LYS A 343 14.16 -9.71 -3.61
CA LYS A 343 12.92 -9.88 -2.84
C LYS A 343 11.74 -9.27 -3.58
N ASP A 344 10.56 -9.75 -3.23
CA ASP A 344 9.28 -9.32 -3.83
C ASP A 344 8.85 -7.91 -3.42
N THR A 345 9.54 -7.28 -2.46
CA THR A 345 9.19 -5.98 -1.91
C THR A 345 10.41 -5.10 -1.73
N PHE A 346 10.28 -3.81 -2.01
CA PHE A 346 11.29 -2.79 -1.70
C PHE A 346 10.70 -1.74 -0.75
N GLU A 347 11.49 -1.30 0.23
CA GLU A 347 11.05 -0.36 1.25
C GLU A 347 11.80 0.97 1.12
N PHE A 348 11.05 2.06 1.00
CA PHE A 348 11.56 3.43 1.01
C PHE A 348 11.27 4.05 2.37
N SER A 349 12.32 4.26 3.16
CA SER A 349 12.23 4.85 4.50
C SER A 349 12.61 6.32 4.51
N THR A 350 13.41 6.76 3.53
CA THR A 350 13.96 8.13 3.50
C THR A 350 13.96 8.72 2.11
N GLY A 351 14.00 10.06 2.03
CA GLY A 351 14.20 10.74 0.74
C GLY A 351 15.55 10.40 0.10
N GLN A 352 16.54 9.97 0.89
CA GLN A 352 17.82 9.49 0.36
C GLN A 352 17.67 8.18 -0.40
N ASP A 353 16.77 7.29 0.02
CA ASP A 353 16.50 6.03 -0.68
C ASP A 353 15.92 6.33 -2.09
N ILE A 354 14.96 7.25 -2.16
CA ILE A 354 14.34 7.69 -3.42
C ILE A 354 15.37 8.39 -4.32
N SER A 355 16.20 9.27 -3.75
CA SER A 355 17.27 9.96 -4.47
C SER A 355 18.34 8.98 -4.99
N GLY A 356 18.68 7.96 -4.20
CA GLY A 356 19.58 6.88 -4.60
C GLY A 356 19.05 6.14 -5.82
N ARG A 357 17.79 5.69 -5.76
CA ARG A 357 17.12 5.05 -6.91
C ARG A 357 17.03 5.95 -8.14
N TYR A 358 16.73 7.25 -7.97
CA TYR A 358 16.76 8.22 -9.06
C TYR A 358 18.14 8.29 -9.74
N LYS A 359 19.22 8.38 -8.95
CA LYS A 359 20.59 8.44 -9.47
C LYS A 359 20.99 7.15 -10.18
N GLN A 360 20.66 5.99 -9.62
CA GLN A 360 20.87 4.68 -10.25
C GLN A 360 20.12 4.59 -11.59
N ALA A 361 18.82 4.95 -11.62
CA ALA A 361 18.02 4.93 -12.84
C ALA A 361 18.56 5.89 -13.92
N LYS A 362 18.99 7.09 -13.51
CA LYS A 362 19.63 8.05 -14.41
C LYS A 362 20.92 7.50 -15.01
N ARG A 363 21.78 6.89 -14.19
CA ARG A 363 23.01 6.26 -14.68
C ARG A 363 22.70 5.10 -15.62
N GLY A 364 21.79 4.20 -15.25
CA GLY A 364 21.38 3.09 -16.12
C GLY A 364 20.90 3.56 -17.50
N PHE A 365 20.19 4.69 -17.56
CA PHE A 365 19.81 5.33 -18.82
C PHE A 365 21.00 5.82 -19.66
N GLU A 366 22.05 6.35 -19.01
CA GLU A 366 23.27 6.83 -19.67
C GLU A 366 24.14 5.68 -20.20
N GLU A 367 24.09 4.51 -19.57
CA GLU A 367 24.82 3.28 -19.94
C GLU A 367 24.16 2.46 -21.08
N CYS A 368 22.94 2.83 -21.49
CA CYS A 368 22.17 2.18 -22.56
C CYS A 368 22.33 2.85 -23.93
#